data_AF-A0A6A8QGP4-F1
#
_entry.id   AF-A0A6A8QGP4-F1
#
_cell.length_a   1.000
_cell.length_b   1.000
_cell.length_c   1.000
_cell.angle_alpha   90.00
_cell.angle_beta   90.00
_cell.angle_gamma   90.00
#
_symmetry.space_group_name_H-M   'P 1'
#
loop_
_entity.id
_entity.type
_entity.pdbx_description
1 polymer ?
#
loop_
_entity_poly.entity_id
_entity_poly.type
_entity_poly.pdbx_seq_one_letter_code
_entity_poly.pdbx_strand_id
1 'polypeptide(L)'
;MREARSLAVAENRPVALSIETGDRSWHIDGRPATVLPPEIGLHLKTVASETGDNRGDDNGGGIGRFRFFPDGSATGGRIELKGANRRFTVAVDWLTGRVSLTDGP
;
A
#
# COMPACT_ATOMS: atom_id res chain seq x y z
N MET A 1 -0.38 -6.80 -3.50
CA MET A 1 -0.07 -5.97 -4.70
C MET A 1 -0.06 -6.73 -6.01
N ARG A 2 0.63 -7.89 -6.13
CA ARG A 2 0.61 -8.67 -7.38
C ARG A 2 -0.81 -8.91 -7.89
N GLU A 3 -1.73 -9.22 -6.99
CA GLU A 3 -3.15 -9.40 -7.30
C GLU A 3 -3.83 -8.12 -7.82
N ALA A 4 -3.69 -6.98 -7.15
CA ALA A 4 -4.25 -5.70 -7.61
C ALA A 4 -3.78 -5.34 -9.03
N ARG A 5 -2.50 -5.58 -9.33
CA ARG A 5 -1.94 -5.42 -10.69
C ARG A 5 -2.57 -6.38 -11.69
N SER A 6 -2.67 -7.67 -11.35
CA SER A 6 -3.31 -8.66 -12.20
C SER A 6 -4.78 -8.33 -12.49
N LEU A 7 -5.52 -7.84 -11.50
CA LEU A 7 -6.90 -7.41 -11.65
C LEU A 7 -7.02 -6.17 -12.55
N ALA A 8 -6.14 -5.18 -12.42
CA ALA A 8 -6.18 -3.99 -13.26
C ALA A 8 -6.00 -4.31 -14.75
N VAL A 9 -5.08 -5.23 -15.05
CA VAL A 9 -4.82 -5.71 -16.41
C VAL A 9 -5.99 -6.55 -16.91
N ALA A 10 -6.49 -7.48 -16.09
CA ALA A 10 -7.57 -8.41 -16.49
C ALA A 10 -8.92 -7.71 -16.69
N GLU A 11 -9.25 -6.74 -15.83
CA GLU A 11 -10.52 -6.01 -15.86
C GLU A 11 -10.46 -4.74 -16.72
N ASN A 12 -9.29 -4.42 -17.28
CA ASN A 12 -9.05 -3.22 -18.07
C ASN A 12 -9.54 -1.93 -17.39
N ARG A 13 -9.36 -1.86 -16.06
CA ARG A 13 -9.68 -0.67 -15.25
C ARG A 13 -8.63 -0.45 -14.17
N PRO A 14 -8.47 0.79 -13.66
CA PRO A 14 -7.62 1.01 -12.50
C PRO A 14 -8.12 0.25 -11.26
N VAL A 15 -7.19 -0.28 -10.47
CA VAL A 15 -7.46 -0.99 -9.21
C VAL A 15 -6.59 -0.39 -8.11
N ALA A 16 -7.22 0.08 -7.03
CA ALA A 16 -6.52 0.56 -5.85
C ALA A 16 -6.25 -0.56 -4.85
N LEU A 17 -5.09 -0.48 -4.20
CA LEU A 17 -4.76 -1.13 -2.95
C LEU A 17 -4.71 -0.02 -1.89
N SER A 18 -5.56 -0.10 -0.88
CA SER A 18 -5.52 0.80 0.26
C SER A 18 -5.04 0.05 1.50
N ILE A 19 -4.27 0.74 2.33
CA ILE A 19 -3.75 0.26 3.61
C ILE A 19 -4.17 1.26 4.67
N GLU A 20 -4.84 0.78 5.72
CA GLU A 20 -5.41 1.58 6.79
C GLU A 20 -4.65 1.26 8.09
N THR A 21 -3.99 2.25 8.67
CA THR A 21 -3.20 2.04 9.91
C THR A 21 -4.06 1.93 11.14
N GLY A 22 -5.19 2.66 11.19
CA GLY A 22 -6.11 2.64 12.32
C GLY A 22 -6.71 1.25 12.54
N ASP A 23 -7.30 0.70 11.48
CA ASP A 23 -7.91 -0.64 11.49
C ASP A 23 -6.91 -1.76 11.22
N ARG A 24 -5.64 -1.40 10.98
CA ARG A 24 -4.54 -2.31 10.67
C ARG A 24 -4.94 -3.29 9.58
N SER A 25 -5.57 -2.77 8.54
CA SER A 25 -6.15 -3.57 7.48
C SER A 25 -5.63 -3.12 6.12
N TRP A 26 -5.77 -3.98 5.13
CA TRP A 26 -5.55 -3.61 3.75
C TRP A 26 -6.65 -4.20 2.88
N HIS A 27 -7.00 -3.50 1.81
CA HIS A 27 -8.02 -3.95 0.87
C HIS A 27 -7.60 -3.64 -0.57
N ILE A 28 -8.05 -4.49 -1.49
CA ILE A 28 -7.94 -4.27 -2.93
C ILE A 28 -9.34 -4.01 -3.45
N ASP A 29 -9.53 -3.06 -4.37
CA ASP A 29 -10.84 -2.79 -4.96
C ASP A 29 -11.47 -4.07 -5.52
N GLY A 30 -12.69 -4.38 -5.07
CA GLY A 30 -13.40 -5.60 -5.47
C GLY A 30 -13.03 -6.86 -4.66
N ARG A 31 -12.23 -6.73 -3.59
CA ARG A 31 -11.88 -7.81 -2.67
C ARG A 31 -12.22 -7.45 -1.21
N PRO A 32 -12.50 -8.46 -0.36
CA PRO A 32 -12.68 -8.22 1.07
C PRO A 32 -11.39 -7.71 1.72
N ALA A 33 -11.54 -6.84 2.71
CA ALA A 33 -10.42 -6.34 3.51
C ALA A 33 -9.77 -7.47 4.32
N THR A 34 -8.45 -7.42 4.46
CA THR A 34 -7.65 -8.36 5.24
C THR A 34 -7.00 -7.63 6.40
N VAL A 35 -7.17 -8.15 7.62
CA VAL A 35 -6.59 -7.59 8.83
C VAL A 35 -5.15 -8.09 8.99
N LEU A 36 -4.24 -7.19 9.34
CA LEU A 36 -2.84 -7.48 9.62
C LEU A 36 -2.70 -8.03 11.06
N PRO A 37 -1.78 -8.98 11.29
CA PRO A 37 -1.51 -9.50 12.61
C PRO A 37 -1.17 -8.41 13.66
N PRO A 38 -1.58 -8.60 14.93
CA PRO A 38 -1.43 -7.61 15.99
C PRO A 38 0.03 -7.27 16.37
N GLU A 39 0.98 -8.09 15.95
CA GLU A 39 2.44 -7.87 16.09
C GLU A 39 3.02 -6.85 15.10
N ILE A 40 2.30 -6.49 14.03
CA ILE A 40 2.76 -5.54 13.01
C ILE A 40 2.24 -4.14 13.33
N GLY A 41 3.04 -3.30 13.97
CA GLY A 41 2.77 -1.86 14.06
C GLY A 41 2.77 -1.23 12.66
N LEU A 42 1.74 -0.46 12.36
CA LEU A 42 1.58 0.18 11.05
C LEU A 42 1.87 1.67 11.18
N HIS A 43 3.06 2.09 10.75
CA HIS A 43 3.45 3.50 10.75
C HIS A 43 3.58 3.96 9.31
N LEU A 44 2.47 4.43 8.76
CA LEU A 44 2.41 4.84 7.37
C LEU A 44 3.20 6.13 7.15
N LYS A 45 4.40 6.00 6.59
CA LYS A 45 5.13 7.11 5.98
C LYS A 45 4.94 7.04 4.47
N THR A 46 3.91 7.69 3.95
CA THR A 46 3.61 7.76 2.51
C THR A 46 4.35 8.90 1.84
N VAL A 47 4.90 8.61 0.65
CA VAL A 47 5.41 9.63 -0.28
C VAL A 47 4.55 9.68 -1.56
N ALA A 48 3.46 8.90 -1.62
CA ALA A 48 2.67 8.66 -2.83
C ALA A 48 1.60 9.74 -3.07
N SER A 49 1.55 10.24 -4.30
CA SER A 49 0.80 11.41 -4.78
C SER A 49 -0.68 11.15 -5.12
N GLU A 50 -1.33 10.16 -4.53
CA GLU A 50 -2.80 10.09 -4.59
C GLU A 50 -3.40 10.77 -3.36
N THR A 51 -3.53 12.09 -3.45
CA THR A 51 -4.21 12.92 -2.46
C THR A 51 -5.67 12.50 -2.36
N GLY A 52 -6.02 11.83 -1.27
CA GLY A 52 -7.39 11.58 -0.87
C GLY A 52 -7.61 11.81 0.62
N ASP A 53 -6.69 11.32 1.47
CA ASP A 53 -6.78 11.51 2.93
C ASP A 53 -5.38 11.35 3.58
N ASN A 54 -4.36 11.95 2.95
CA ASN A 54 -2.97 11.89 3.41
C ASN A 54 -2.77 12.82 4.61
N ARG A 55 -3.09 12.35 5.81
CA ARG A 55 -2.42 12.79 7.04
C ARG A 55 -1.93 11.56 7.79
N GLY A 56 -0.95 10.87 7.22
CA GLY A 56 -0.08 9.96 7.98
C GLY A 56 0.76 10.80 8.92
N ASP A 57 0.18 11.13 10.06
CA ASP A 57 0.86 11.70 11.22
C ASP A 57 1.80 10.62 11.82
N ASP A 58 2.95 11.02 12.36
CA ASP A 58 3.79 10.19 13.23
C ASP A 58 3.00 9.54 14.40
N ASN A 59 1.76 10.00 14.66
CA ASN A 59 0.78 9.49 15.63
C ASN A 59 -0.16 8.38 15.12
N GLY A 60 0.12 7.74 13.98
CA GLY A 60 -0.39 6.39 13.70
C GLY A 60 -1.77 6.25 13.03
N GLY A 61 -2.41 7.33 12.61
CA GLY A 61 -3.63 7.29 11.77
C GLY A 61 -3.33 7.74 10.34
N GLY A 62 -3.66 6.93 9.32
CA GLY A 62 -3.53 7.31 7.92
C GLY A 62 -3.95 6.21 6.95
N ILE A 63 -4.41 6.63 5.77
CA ILE A 63 -4.75 5.73 4.66
C ILE A 63 -3.71 5.90 3.55
N GLY A 64 -3.00 4.82 3.24
CA GLY A 64 -2.03 4.78 2.15
C GLY A 64 -2.63 4.07 0.95
N ARG A 65 -2.60 4.69 -0.23
CA ARG A 65 -3.17 4.09 -1.45
C ARG A 65 -2.12 3.97 -2.55
N PHE A 66 -2.13 2.81 -3.21
CA PHE A 66 -1.44 2.57 -4.48
C PHE A 66 -2.48 2.18 -5.53
N ARG A 67 -2.45 2.81 -6.69
CA ARG A 67 -3.31 2.45 -7.82
C ARG A 67 -2.47 1.82 -8.91
N PHE A 68 -2.96 0.69 -9.41
CA PHE A 68 -2.42 0.00 -10.57
C PHE A 68 -3.31 0.30 -11.77
N PHE A 69 -2.69 0.54 -12.92
CA PHE A 69 -3.39 0.85 -14.16
C PHE A 69 -3.37 -0.35 -15.13
N PRO A 70 -4.30 -0.39 -16.11
CA PRO A 70 -4.41 -1.51 -17.06
C PRO A 70 -3.17 -1.74 -17.93
N ASP A 71 -2.37 -0.70 -18.15
CA ASP A 71 -1.10 -0.75 -18.88
C ASP A 71 0.06 -1.35 -18.04
N GLY A 72 -0.20 -1.68 -16.77
CA GLY A 72 0.76 -2.24 -15.83
C GLY A 72 1.56 -1.21 -15.04
N SER A 73 1.35 0.09 -15.27
CA SER A 73 1.92 1.18 -14.47
C SER A 73 1.23 1.31 -13.11
N ALA A 74 1.79 2.15 -12.22
CA ALA A 74 1.20 2.43 -10.92
C ALA A 74 1.44 3.89 -10.49
N THR A 75 0.65 4.39 -9.52
CA THR A 75 0.90 5.72 -8.93
C THR A 75 2.24 5.81 -8.19
N GLY A 76 2.84 4.66 -7.84
CA GLY A 76 4.16 4.56 -7.23
C GLY A 76 4.21 5.11 -5.80
N GLY A 77 5.37 4.95 -5.18
CA GLY A 77 5.66 5.49 -3.85
C GLY A 77 6.16 4.45 -2.87
N ARG A 78 6.18 4.81 -1.60
CA ARG A 78 6.71 3.95 -0.53
C ARG A 78 5.79 4.02 0.68
N ILE A 79 5.64 2.88 1.34
CA ILE A 79 5.01 2.72 2.64
C ILE A 79 6.02 2.02 3.54
N GLU A 80 6.31 2.63 4.68
CA GLU A 80 7.01 1.97 5.77
C GLU A 80 6.00 1.33 6.72
N LEU A 81 6.31 0.15 7.23
CA LEU A 81 5.58 -0.56 8.27
C LEU A 81 6.57 -0.83 9.41
N LYS A 82 6.20 -0.53 10.66
CA LYS A 82 7.09 -0.64 11.82
C LYS A 82 6.48 -1.55 12.88
N GLY A 83 6.86 -2.82 12.87
CA GLY A 83 6.58 -3.75 13.96
C GLY A 83 7.41 -3.47 15.21
N ALA A 84 7.10 -4.16 16.31
CA ALA A 84 7.79 -3.99 17.59
C ALA A 84 9.32 -4.21 17.50
N ASN A 85 9.76 -5.10 16.60
CA ASN A 85 11.18 -5.46 16.42
C ASN A 85 11.63 -5.49 14.96
N ARG A 86 10.80 -5.05 14.00
CA ARG A 86 11.09 -5.15 12.57
C ARG A 86 10.53 -3.98 11.79
N ARG A 87 11.28 -3.52 10.79
CA ARG A 87 10.83 -2.51 9.84
C ARG A 87 10.71 -3.12 8.46
N PHE A 88 9.55 -2.97 7.84
CA PHE A 88 9.34 -3.34 6.45
C PHE A 88 9.10 -2.09 5.63
N THR A 89 9.75 -2.00 4.48
CA THR A 89 9.52 -0.95 3.50
C THR A 89 8.94 -1.59 2.25
N VAL A 90 7.72 -1.20 1.90
CA VAL A 90 7.09 -1.57 0.64
C VAL A 90 7.24 -0.40 -0.32
N ALA A 91 7.90 -0.62 -1.44
CA ALA A 91 8.05 0.37 -2.50
C ALA A 91 7.37 -0.12 -3.79
N VAL A 92 6.70 0.81 -4.47
CA VAL A 92 6.11 0.59 -5.79
C VAL A 92 6.76 1.55 -6.77
N ASP A 93 7.38 0.98 -7.80
CA ASP A 93 7.93 1.75 -8.91
C ASP A 93 6.78 2.21 -9.81
N TRP A 94 6.71 3.52 -10.07
CA TRP A 94 5.61 4.13 -10.82
C TRP A 94 5.62 3.72 -12.29
N LEU A 95 6.80 3.57 -12.88
CA LEU A 95 6.97 3.31 -14.31
C LEU A 95 6.70 1.85 -14.66
N THR A 96 7.11 0.94 -13.79
CA THR A 96 7.06 -0.52 -14.05
C THR A 96 5.97 -1.24 -13.26
N GLY A 97 5.38 -0.58 -12.26
CA GLY A 97 4.48 -1.21 -11.29
C GLY A 97 5.19 -2.27 -10.43
N ARG A 98 6.52 -2.33 -10.44
CA ARG A 98 7.30 -3.33 -9.68
C ARG A 98 7.18 -3.04 -8.20
N VAL A 99 6.99 -4.11 -7.43
CA VAL A 99 6.84 -4.07 -5.97
C VAL A 99 8.08 -4.65 -5.33
N SER A 100 8.67 -3.90 -4.41
CA SER A 100 9.84 -4.29 -3.64
C SER A 100 9.53 -4.26 -2.16
N LEU A 101 9.90 -5.33 -1.44
CA LEU A 101 9.85 -5.40 0.01
C LEU A 101 11.28 -5.39 0.54
N THR A 102 11.61 -4.41 1.38
CA THR A 102 12.91 -4.32 2.05
C THR A 102 12.70 -4.46 3.55
N ASP A 103 13.36 -5.44 4.16
CA ASP A 103 13.47 -5.58 5.61
C ASP A 103 14.63 -4.69 6.08
N GLY A 104 14.35 -3.81 7.04
CA GLY A 104 15.33 -2.94 7.67
C GLY A 104 15.60 -3.39 9.12
N PRO A 105 16.82 -3.12 9.64
CA PRO A 105 17.15 -3.39 11.03
C PRO A 105 16.31 -2.57 12.02
#